data_AF-F7V6S0-F1
#
_entry.id   AF-F7V6S0-F1
#
_cell.length_a   1.000
_cell.length_b   1.000
_cell.length_c   1.000
_cell.angle_alpha   90.00
_cell.angle_beta   90.00
_cell.angle_gamma   90.00
#
_symmetry.space_group_name_H-M   'P 1'
#
loop_
_entity.id
_entity.type
_entity.pdbx_description
1 polymer ?
#
loop_
_entity_poly.entity_id
_entity_poly.type
_entity_poly.pdbx_seq_one_letter_code
_entity_poly.pdbx_strand_id
1 'polypeptide(L)'
;MGINLLSVFNAKDLGKLSAELSDIVSLNFGTNGKTGEKFARAVLDNGTTLIKSVTATGVEKNVQYIIPAFTSLTERNEIINDLSKNQKLTQEMIASMMNISQSTVSNVLRKSK
;
A
#
# COMPACT_ATOMS: atom_id res chain seq x y z
N MET A 1 -6.53 -17.62 17.76
CA MET A 1 -5.98 -16.47 18.53
C MET A 1 -5.94 -15.28 17.59
N GLY A 2 -6.63 -14.19 17.92
CA GLY A 2 -6.79 -13.02 17.05
C GLY A 2 -5.47 -12.28 16.85
N ILE A 3 -5.22 -11.85 15.60
CA ILE A 3 -4.04 -11.08 15.23
C ILE A 3 -4.24 -9.67 15.77
N ASN A 4 -3.50 -9.28 16.80
CA ASN A 4 -3.61 -7.95 17.42
C ASN A 4 -2.77 -6.94 16.63
N LEU A 5 -3.38 -5.81 16.22
CA LEU A 5 -2.71 -4.72 15.48
C LEU A 5 -1.43 -4.24 16.19
N LEU A 6 -1.47 -4.23 17.53
CA LEU A 6 -0.36 -3.83 18.40
C LEU A 6 0.84 -4.80 18.35
N SER A 7 0.67 -5.98 17.72
CA SER A 7 1.77 -6.94 17.53
C SER A 7 2.56 -6.73 16.24
N VAL A 8 2.14 -5.78 15.39
CA VAL A 8 2.77 -5.44 14.10
C VAL A 8 3.18 -3.98 14.08
N PHE A 9 2.30 -3.11 14.55
CA PHE A 9 2.62 -1.72 14.78
C PHE A 9 2.89 -1.49 16.26
N ASN A 10 4.06 -0.97 16.60
CA ASN A 10 4.29 -0.48 17.95
C ASN A 10 3.59 0.89 18.12
N ALA A 11 3.45 1.35 19.37
CA ALA A 11 2.82 2.64 19.67
C ALA A 11 3.54 3.84 19.00
N LYS A 12 4.82 3.71 18.59
CA LYS A 12 5.54 4.74 17.82
C LYS A 12 5.21 4.72 16.34
N ASP A 13 4.97 3.54 15.75
CA ASP A 13 4.47 3.42 14.37
C ASP A 13 3.04 3.95 14.29
N LEU A 14 2.20 3.58 15.26
CA LEU A 14 0.87 4.14 15.43
C LEU A 14 0.91 5.63 15.78
N GLY A 15 1.93 6.11 16.50
CA GLY A 15 2.13 7.53 16.80
C GLY A 15 2.53 8.37 15.58
N LYS A 16 3.35 7.80 14.69
CA LYS A 16 3.64 8.37 13.36
C LYS A 16 2.41 8.36 12.47
N LEU A 17 1.66 7.26 12.45
CA LEU A 17 0.34 7.20 11.81
C LEU A 17 -0.62 8.18 12.47
N SER A 18 -0.56 8.40 13.79
CA SER A 18 -1.44 9.25 14.60
C SER A 18 -1.25 10.74 14.39
N ALA A 19 -0.07 11.17 13.98
CA ALA A 19 0.14 12.53 13.49
C ALA A 19 -0.53 12.76 12.12
N GLU A 20 -0.77 11.70 11.34
CA GLU A 20 -1.37 11.72 10.00
C GLU A 20 -2.73 10.96 9.93
N LEU A 21 -3.35 10.61 11.07
CA LEU A 21 -4.56 9.76 11.09
C LEU A 21 -5.76 10.44 10.42
N SER A 22 -5.76 11.78 10.37
CA SER A 22 -6.75 12.58 9.65
C SER A 22 -6.72 12.36 8.13
N ASP A 23 -5.60 11.84 7.62
CA ASP A 23 -5.31 11.74 6.18
C ASP A 23 -5.38 10.29 5.69
N ILE A 24 -5.67 9.32 6.55
CA ILE A 24 -5.65 7.90 6.17
C ILE A 24 -6.95 7.52 5.44
N VAL A 25 -6.83 7.26 4.14
CA VAL A 25 -7.92 6.81 3.26
C VAL A 25 -8.18 5.32 3.39
N SER A 26 -7.13 4.51 3.61
CA SER A 26 -7.27 3.06 3.72
C SER A 26 -6.22 2.42 4.61
N LEU A 27 -6.66 1.47 5.43
CA LEU A 27 -5.80 0.62 6.23
C LEU A 27 -6.06 -0.85 5.89
N ASN A 28 -4.99 -1.58 5.62
CA ASN A 28 -5.05 -3.02 5.37
C ASN A 28 -3.96 -3.73 6.17
N PHE A 29 -4.31 -4.77 6.91
CA PHE A 29 -3.38 -5.55 7.71
C PHE A 29 -3.66 -7.04 7.52
N GLY A 30 -2.61 -7.85 7.61
CA GLY A 30 -2.72 -9.29 7.45
C GLY A 30 -1.48 -10.03 7.89
N THR A 31 -1.59 -11.35 7.86
CA THR A 31 -0.47 -12.25 8.10
C THR A 31 -0.36 -13.20 6.91
N ASN A 32 0.85 -13.32 6.37
CA ASN A 32 1.14 -14.30 5.34
C ASN A 32 1.15 -15.70 5.97
N GLY A 33 0.14 -16.50 5.65
CA GLY A 33 0.00 -17.85 6.20
C GLY A 33 1.13 -18.82 5.83
N LYS A 34 1.95 -18.51 4.82
CA LYS A 34 3.10 -19.35 4.42
C LYS A 34 4.39 -18.98 5.15
N THR A 35 4.62 -17.70 5.40
CA THR A 35 5.90 -17.20 5.98
C THR A 35 5.76 -16.74 7.43
N GLY A 36 4.53 -16.61 7.94
CA GLY A 36 4.26 -15.99 9.24
C GLY A 36 4.53 -14.49 9.27
N GLU A 37 4.86 -13.88 8.12
CA GLU A 37 5.12 -12.44 8.02
C GLU A 37 3.84 -11.66 8.25
N LYS A 38 3.85 -10.79 9.25
CA LYS A 38 2.76 -9.87 9.50
C LYS A 38 3.02 -8.60 8.72
N PHE A 39 2.01 -8.07 8.06
CA PHE A 39 2.14 -6.82 7.32
C PHE A 39 0.98 -5.90 7.63
N ALA A 40 1.24 -4.62 7.41
CA ALA A 40 0.23 -3.61 7.40
C ALA A 40 0.57 -2.50 6.42
N ARG A 41 -0.48 -1.93 5.83
CA ARG A 41 -0.44 -0.88 4.83
C ARG A 41 -1.39 0.23 5.24
N ALA A 42 -0.90 1.45 5.16
CA ALA A 42 -1.69 2.67 5.24
C ALA A 42 -1.57 3.44 3.94
N VAL A 43 -2.71 3.83 3.37
CA VAL A 43 -2.80 4.75 2.23
C VAL A 43 -3.30 6.08 2.77
N LEU A 44 -2.53 7.13 2.53
CA LEU A 44 -2.83 8.51 2.89
C LEU A 44 -3.49 9.23 1.70
N ASP A 45 -4.23 10.30 1.98
CA ASP A 45 -4.95 11.11 1.00
C ASP A 45 -4.02 11.91 0.07
N ASN A 46 -2.82 12.22 0.55
CA ASN A 46 -1.77 12.92 -0.17
C ASN A 46 -1.03 12.04 -1.20
N GLY A 47 -1.51 10.82 -1.45
CA GLY A 47 -0.90 9.88 -2.40
C GLY A 47 0.27 9.07 -1.83
N THR A 48 0.57 9.20 -0.53
CA THR A 48 1.59 8.41 0.14
C THR A 48 1.02 7.07 0.61
N THR A 49 1.75 5.98 0.38
CA THR A 49 1.43 4.66 0.92
C THR A 49 2.59 4.11 1.72
N LEU A 50 2.32 3.81 2.99
CA LEU A 50 3.27 3.20 3.91
C LEU A 50 2.96 1.71 4.05
N ILE A 51 3.96 0.86 3.88
CA ILE A 51 3.86 -0.59 4.11
C ILE A 51 4.93 -0.99 5.11
N LYS A 52 4.50 -1.52 6.25
CA LYS A 52 5.38 -2.15 7.24
C LYS A 52 5.12 -3.64 7.25
N SER A 53 6.16 -4.45 7.20
CA SER A 53 6.07 -5.87 7.43
C SER A 53 7.12 -6.35 8.43
N VAL A 54 6.75 -7.35 9.22
CA VAL A 54 7.58 -7.96 10.26
C VAL A 54 7.53 -9.46 10.07
N THR A 55 8.69 -10.04 9.79
CA THR A 55 8.83 -11.49 9.60
C THR A 55 8.72 -12.25 10.93
N ALA A 56 8.52 -13.56 10.88
CA ALA A 56 8.43 -14.40 12.08
C ALA A 56 9.70 -14.38 12.95
N THR A 57 10.86 -14.08 12.36
CA THR A 57 12.15 -13.92 13.06
C THR A 57 12.36 -12.52 13.63
N GLY A 58 11.42 -11.59 13.41
CA GLY A 58 11.49 -10.22 13.91
C GLY A 58 12.19 -9.22 12.97
N VAL A 59 12.59 -9.63 11.75
CA VAL A 59 13.13 -8.68 10.76
C VAL A 59 12.00 -7.76 10.29
N GLU A 60 12.18 -6.45 10.48
CA GLU A 60 11.28 -5.42 10.02
C GLU A 60 11.64 -4.92 8.61
N LYS A 61 10.63 -4.68 7.80
CA LYS A 61 10.75 -4.05 6.49
C LYS A 61 9.75 -2.91 6.39
N ASN A 62 10.27 -1.73 6.10
CA ASN A 62 9.47 -0.53 5.87
C ASN A 62 9.62 -0.11 4.41
N VAL A 63 8.50 0.12 3.73
CA VAL A 63 8.45 0.59 2.35
C VAL A 63 7.51 1.78 2.29
N GLN A 64 7.95 2.84 1.65
CA GLN A 64 7.15 4.02 1.37
C GLN A 64 7.03 4.20 -0.14
N TYR A 65 5.81 4.38 -0.62
CA TYR A 65 5.51 4.81 -1.98
C TYR A 65 4.93 6.22 -1.91
N ILE A 66 5.41 7.12 -2.76
CA ILE A 66 4.89 8.48 -2.89
C ILE A 66 4.41 8.60 -4.33
N ILE A 67 3.10 8.69 -4.52
CA ILE A 67 2.51 8.87 -5.83
C ILE A 67 2.44 10.38 -6.11
N PRO A 68 3.08 10.88 -7.19
CA PRO A 68 3.00 12.29 -7.53
C PRO A 68 1.56 12.65 -7.92
N ALA A 69 1.16 13.89 -7.62
CA ALA A 69 -0.09 14.43 -8.13
C ALA A 69 -0.06 14.42 -9.67
N PHE A 70 -1.15 13.94 -10.28
CA PHE A 70 -1.33 13.90 -11.72
C PHE A 70 -2.56 14.74 -12.08
N THR A 71 -2.51 15.39 -13.24
CA THR A 71 -3.61 16.24 -13.73
C THR A 71 -4.25 15.67 -14.98
N SER A 72 -3.54 14.80 -15.71
CA SER A 72 -4.02 14.17 -16.93
C SER A 72 -4.23 12.66 -16.78
N LEU A 73 -5.10 12.11 -17.64
CA LEU A 73 -5.29 10.66 -17.75
C LEU A 73 -4.04 9.94 -18.27
N THR A 74 -3.21 10.63 -19.06
CA THR A 74 -1.97 10.07 -19.61
C THR A 74 -0.94 9.85 -18.50
N GLU A 75 -0.67 10.88 -17.68
CA GLU A 75 0.21 10.80 -16.51
C GLU A 75 -0.25 9.70 -15.55
N ARG A 76 -1.56 9.63 -15.29
CA ARG A 76 -2.14 8.57 -14.45
C ARG A 76 -1.83 7.17 -14.99
N ASN A 77 -1.96 6.98 -16.30
CA ASN A 77 -1.74 5.68 -16.93
C ASN A 77 -0.25 5.29 -16.94
N GLU A 78 0.65 6.26 -17.10
CA GLU A 78 2.10 6.05 -16.99
C GLU A 78 2.49 5.61 -15.57
N ILE A 79 1.94 6.28 -14.55
CA ILE A 79 2.15 5.89 -13.14
C ILE A 79 1.64 4.46 -12.90
N ILE A 80 0.46 4.09 -13.40
CA ILE A 80 -0.08 2.72 -13.29
C ILE A 80 0.86 1.71 -13.93
N ASN A 81 1.34 2.00 -15.13
CA ASN A 81 2.27 1.13 -15.85
C ASN A 81 3.58 0.97 -15.08
N ASP A 82 4.13 2.05 -14.53
CA ASP A 82 5.38 1.98 -13.77
C ASP A 82 5.22 1.19 -12.46
N LEU A 83 4.16 1.45 -11.69
CA LEU A 83 3.84 0.69 -10.49
C LEU A 83 3.63 -0.80 -10.79
N SER A 84 3.05 -1.15 -11.94
CA SER A 84 2.82 -2.54 -12.33
C SER A 84 4.08 -3.34 -12.66
N LYS A 85 5.21 -2.67 -12.98
CA LYS A 85 6.50 -3.34 -13.18
C LYS A 85 7.04 -3.94 -11.88
N ASN A 86 6.62 -3.40 -10.73
CA ASN A 86 6.98 -3.95 -9.43
C ASN A 86 6.17 -5.21 -9.14
N GLN A 87 6.82 -6.37 -9.21
CA GLN A 87 6.18 -7.68 -9.03
C GLN A 87 5.51 -7.89 -7.66
N LYS A 88 5.80 -7.04 -6.67
CA LYS A 88 5.18 -7.10 -5.34
C LYS A 88 3.88 -6.30 -5.24
N LEU A 89 3.53 -5.52 -6.27
CA LEU A 89 2.31 -4.73 -6.31
C LEU A 89 1.25 -5.43 -7.17
N THR A 90 0.13 -5.81 -6.56
CA THR A 90 -1.02 -6.34 -7.32
C THR A 90 -1.87 -5.19 -7.86
N GLN A 91 -2.71 -5.47 -8.86
CA GLN A 91 -3.62 -4.48 -9.44
C GLN A 91 -4.58 -3.88 -8.40
N GLU A 92 -5.05 -4.70 -7.45
CA GLU A 92 -5.89 -4.23 -6.34
C GLU A 92 -5.14 -3.25 -5.45
N MET A 93 -3.86 -3.52 -5.19
CA MET A 93 -3.03 -2.63 -4.37
C MET A 93 -2.82 -1.29 -5.05
N ILE A 94 -2.49 -1.29 -6.34
CA ILE A 94 -2.32 -0.07 -7.14
C ILE A 94 -3.63 0.73 -7.17
N ALA A 95 -4.76 0.04 -7.32
CA ALA A 95 -6.08 0.66 -7.32
C ALA A 95 -6.38 1.38 -5.99
N SER A 96 -6.09 0.73 -4.86
CA SER A 96 -6.24 1.34 -3.53
C SER A 96 -5.31 2.53 -3.35
N MET A 97 -4.05 2.46 -3.80
CA MET A 97 -3.08 3.54 -3.66
C MET A 97 -3.47 4.79 -4.46
N MET A 98 -4.05 4.61 -5.64
CA MET A 98 -4.44 5.70 -6.54
C MET A 98 -5.89 6.16 -6.35
N ASN A 99 -6.63 5.58 -5.39
CA ASN A 99 -8.05 5.81 -5.17
C ASN A 99 -8.90 5.65 -6.45
N ILE A 100 -8.66 4.56 -7.21
CA ILE A 100 -9.39 4.22 -8.43
C ILE A 100 -9.90 2.77 -8.36
N SER A 101 -10.79 2.39 -9.26
CA SER A 101 -11.24 1.00 -9.35
C SER A 101 -10.19 0.08 -9.98
N GLN A 102 -10.10 -1.15 -9.48
CA GLN A 102 -9.20 -2.18 -10.01
C GLN A 102 -9.48 -2.47 -11.50
N SER A 103 -10.74 -2.39 -11.93
CA SER A 103 -11.12 -2.50 -13.34
C SER A 103 -10.48 -1.42 -14.20
N THR A 104 -10.31 -0.20 -13.69
CA THR A 104 -9.64 0.88 -14.41
C THR A 104 -8.14 0.62 -14.53
N VAL A 105 -7.49 0.09 -13.48
CA VAL A 105 -6.10 -0.38 -13.54
C VAL A 105 -5.93 -1.48 -14.60
N SER A 106 -6.80 -2.50 -14.56
CA SER A 106 -6.79 -3.60 -15.52
C SER A 106 -6.94 -3.12 -16.97
N ASN A 107 -7.85 -2.19 -17.23
CA ASN A 107 -8.05 -1.60 -18.56
C ASN A 107 -6.82 -0.86 -19.09
N VAL A 108 -6.12 -0.12 -18.23
CA VAL A 108 -4.89 0.60 -18.59
C VAL A 108 -3.78 -0.39 -18.94
N LEU A 109 -3.55 -1.38 -18.08
CA LEU A 109 -2.52 -2.40 -18.30
C LEU A 109 -2.79 -3.25 -19.54
N ARG A 110 -4.07 -3.50 -19.87
CA ARG A 110 -4.45 -4.19 -21.10
C ARG A 110 -4.17 -3.38 -22.37
N LYS A 111 -4.35 -2.06 -22.33
CA LYS A 111 -4.10 -1.17 -23.47
C LYS A 111 -2.61 -0.89 -23.70
N SER A 112 -1.78 -1.10 -22.68
CA SER A 112 -0.33 -0.90 -22.74
C SER A 112 0.45 -2.15 -23.19
N LYS A 113 -0.23 -3.28 -23.40
CA LYS A 113 0.31 -4.49 -24.04
C LYS A 113 0.11 -4.43 -25.54
#